data_AF-A0A4R5VUY6-F1
#
_entry.id   AF-A0A4R5VUY6-F1
#
_cell.length_a   1.000
_cell.length_b   1.000
_cell.length_c   1.000
_cell.angle_alpha   90.00
_cell.angle_beta   90.00
_cell.angle_gamma   90.00
#
_symmetry.space_group_name_H-M   'P 1'
#
loop_
_entity.id
_entity.type
_entity.pdbx_description
1 polymer ?
#
loop_
_entity_poly.entity_id
_entity_poly.type
_entity_poly.pdbx_seq_one_letter_code
_entity_poly.pdbx_strand_id
1 'polypeptide(L)'
;MFSFQDDALLVDDREDLIAVLRMRFGSIPGEMIEDIYGIVDMNALQRLILSAANAANWDVFLEEFNEGRDSFRLLGEKFNPLRDRLKGRDGLDGTA
;
A
#
# COMPACT_ATOMS: atom_id res chain seq x y z
N MET A 1 -17.03 -23.31 -16.32
CA MET A 1 -18.13 -22.71 -15.55
C MET A 1 -17.56 -22.27 -14.21
N PHE A 2 -17.09 -21.02 -14.10
CA PHE A 2 -16.64 -20.33 -12.86
C PHE A 2 -16.11 -18.96 -13.32
N SER A 3 -16.95 -17.92 -13.32
CA SER A 3 -16.54 -16.57 -13.78
C SER A 3 -17.35 -15.44 -13.12
N PHE A 4 -18.00 -15.71 -11.99
CA PHE A 4 -18.74 -14.68 -11.25
C PHE A 4 -18.20 -14.49 -9.82
N GLN A 5 -17.65 -15.55 -9.23
CA GLN A 5 -17.11 -15.51 -7.87
C GLN A 5 -15.68 -14.93 -7.85
N ASP A 6 -14.87 -15.23 -8.86
CA ASP A 6 -13.52 -14.65 -9.04
C ASP A 6 -13.60 -13.14 -9.29
N ASP A 7 -14.52 -12.70 -10.16
CA ASP A 7 -14.75 -11.27 -10.43
C ASP A 7 -15.26 -10.51 -9.20
N ALA A 8 -16.11 -11.12 -8.38
CA ALA A 8 -16.61 -10.49 -7.15
C ALA A 8 -15.48 -10.30 -6.12
N LEU A 9 -14.63 -11.33 -5.93
CA LEU A 9 -13.46 -11.24 -5.05
C LEU A 9 -12.45 -10.19 -5.53
N LEU A 10 -12.25 -10.11 -6.85
CA LEU A 10 -11.38 -9.11 -7.46
C LEU A 10 -11.87 -7.68 -7.24
N VAL A 11 -13.19 -7.45 -7.27
CA VAL A 11 -13.79 -6.15 -6.94
C VAL A 11 -13.60 -5.84 -5.45
N ASP A 12 -13.88 -6.79 -4.57
CA ASP A 12 -13.74 -6.60 -3.11
C ASP A 12 -12.28 -6.26 -2.73
N ASP A 13 -11.29 -6.98 -3.27
CA ASP A 13 -9.87 -6.73 -2.99
C ASP A 13 -9.39 -5.33 -3.49
N ARG A 14 -9.97 -4.80 -4.58
CA ARG A 14 -9.67 -3.45 -5.05
C ARG A 14 -10.24 -2.39 -4.11
N GLU A 15 -11.49 -2.58 -3.67
CA GLU A 15 -12.12 -1.70 -2.69
C GLU A 15 -11.35 -1.70 -1.36
N ASP A 16 -10.89 -2.88 -0.92
CA ASP A 16 -10.07 -3.03 0.29
C ASP A 16 -8.75 -2.27 0.17
N LEU A 17 -8.05 -2.38 -0.97
CA LEU A 17 -6.84 -1.61 -1.22
C LEU A 17 -7.10 -0.10 -1.17
N ILE A 18 -8.15 0.37 -1.85
CA ILE A 18 -8.53 1.80 -1.86
C ILE A 18 -8.86 2.27 -0.44
N ALA A 19 -9.60 1.46 0.34
CA ALA A 19 -9.96 1.77 1.71
C ALA A 19 -8.72 1.89 2.60
N VAL A 20 -7.78 0.93 2.52
CA VAL A 20 -6.52 0.97 3.27
C VAL A 20 -5.71 2.22 2.92
N LEU A 21 -5.56 2.54 1.63
CA LEU A 21 -4.83 3.73 1.19
C LEU A 21 -5.48 5.01 1.73
N ARG A 22 -6.82 5.09 1.71
CA ARG A 22 -7.53 6.23 2.27
C ARG A 22 -7.36 6.37 3.77
N MET A 23 -7.42 5.25 4.49
CA MET A 23 -7.22 5.23 5.94
C MET A 23 -5.81 5.65 6.34
N ARG A 24 -4.78 5.29 5.56
CA ARG A 24 -3.38 5.56 5.91
C ARG A 24 -2.87 6.90 5.39
N PHE A 25 -3.25 7.29 4.18
CA PHE A 25 -2.66 8.43 3.48
C PHE A 25 -3.68 9.55 3.22
N GLY A 26 -4.96 9.35 3.53
CA GLY A 26 -6.01 10.35 3.35
C GLY A 26 -6.60 10.32 1.94
N SER A 27 -6.68 11.46 1.26
CA SER A 27 -7.22 11.49 -0.10
C SER A 27 -6.20 10.92 -1.09
N ILE A 28 -6.66 10.01 -1.96
CA ILE A 28 -5.85 9.45 -3.06
C ILE A 28 -6.29 10.05 -4.41
N PRO A 29 -5.37 10.20 -5.39
CA PRO A 29 -5.70 10.69 -6.73
C PRO A 29 -6.69 9.78 -7.46
N GLY A 30 -7.55 10.38 -8.30
CA GLY A 30 -8.50 9.63 -9.13
C GLY A 30 -7.82 8.68 -10.10
N GLU A 31 -6.69 9.11 -10.70
CA GLU A 31 -5.87 8.28 -11.60
C GLU A 31 -5.41 6.99 -10.92
N MET A 32 -4.98 7.04 -9.64
CA MET A 32 -4.61 5.83 -8.91
C MET A 32 -5.80 4.90 -8.67
N ILE A 33 -6.99 5.44 -8.44
CA ILE A 33 -8.21 4.63 -8.29
C ILE A 33 -8.47 3.87 -9.60
N GLU A 34 -8.37 4.56 -10.74
CA GLU A 34 -8.52 3.95 -12.07
C GLU A 34 -7.47 2.87 -12.31
N ASP A 35 -6.20 3.14 -11.98
CA ASP A 35 -5.12 2.16 -12.10
C ASP A 35 -5.35 0.91 -11.23
N ILE A 36 -5.85 1.08 -10.00
CA ILE A 36 -6.20 -0.04 -9.11
C ILE A 36 -7.33 -0.88 -9.71
N TYR A 37 -8.38 -0.26 -10.25
CA TYR A 37 -9.43 -0.99 -10.96
C TYR A 37 -8.92 -1.72 -12.21
N GLY A 38 -7.85 -1.22 -12.84
CA GLY A 38 -7.16 -1.87 -13.95
C GLY A 38 -6.41 -3.16 -13.56
N ILE A 39 -6.11 -3.38 -12.28
CA ILE A 39 -5.40 -4.58 -11.83
C ILE A 39 -6.34 -5.78 -11.85
N VAL A 40 -5.99 -6.80 -12.64
CA VAL A 40 -6.75 -8.06 -12.75
C VAL A 40 -6.06 -9.25 -12.07
N ASP A 41 -4.87 -9.04 -11.52
CA ASP A 41 -4.11 -10.09 -10.84
C ASP A 41 -4.31 -10.01 -9.33
N MET A 42 -5.04 -10.99 -8.79
CA MET A 42 -5.30 -11.13 -7.36
C MET A 42 -4.02 -11.12 -6.52
N ASN A 43 -2.94 -11.75 -7.00
CA ASN A 43 -1.67 -11.76 -6.26
C ASN A 43 -1.04 -10.36 -6.22
N ALA A 44 -1.22 -9.56 -7.27
CA ALA A 44 -0.78 -8.17 -7.27
C ALA A 44 -1.59 -7.33 -6.28
N LEU A 45 -2.92 -7.47 -6.25
CA LEU A 45 -3.78 -6.75 -5.30
C LEU A 45 -3.45 -7.08 -3.84
N GLN A 46 -3.40 -8.36 -3.48
CA GLN A 46 -3.08 -8.78 -2.11
C GLN A 46 -1.71 -8.26 -1.66
N ARG A 47 -0.72 -8.25 -2.57
CA ARG A 47 0.59 -7.66 -2.31
C ARG A 47 0.50 -6.16 -2.08
N LEU A 48 -0.21 -5.43 -2.92
CA LEU A 48 -0.38 -3.99 -2.76
C LEU A 48 -1.12 -3.63 -1.46
N ILE A 49 -2.08 -4.44 -1.02
CA ILE A 49 -2.75 -4.27 0.29
C ILE A 49 -1.72 -4.37 1.42
N LEU A 50 -0.86 -5.39 1.39
CA LEU A 50 0.21 -5.55 2.38
C LEU A 50 1.23 -4.41 2.31
N SER A 51 1.61 -3.96 1.12
CA SER A 51 2.52 -2.83 0.94
C SER A 51 1.92 -1.54 1.50
N ALA A 52 0.66 -1.23 1.18
CA ALA A 52 -0.05 -0.06 1.70
C ALA A 52 -0.10 -0.07 3.24
N ALA A 53 -0.39 -1.23 3.83
CA ALA A 53 -0.44 -1.40 5.28
C ALA A 53 0.91 -1.13 5.98
N ASN A 54 2.03 -1.46 5.33
CA ASN A 54 3.35 -1.40 5.94
C ASN A 54 4.21 -0.20 5.48
N ALA A 55 3.92 0.41 4.34
CA ALA A 55 4.69 1.54 3.82
C ALA A 55 4.81 2.66 4.87
N ALA A 56 6.03 3.22 5.01
CA ALA A 56 6.27 4.30 5.94
C ALA A 56 5.50 5.57 5.59
N ASN A 57 5.35 5.84 4.30
CA ASN A 57 4.65 7.00 3.74
C ASN A 57 4.19 6.72 2.31
N TRP A 58 3.51 7.70 1.72
CA TRP A 58 2.92 7.63 0.38
C TRP A 58 3.95 7.36 -0.72
N ASP A 59 5.11 8.01 -0.67
CA ASP A 59 6.16 7.84 -1.68
C ASP A 59 6.70 6.41 -1.72
N VAL A 60 6.88 5.78 -0.56
CA VAL A 60 7.29 4.36 -0.48
C VAL A 60 6.24 3.43 -1.11
N PHE A 61 4.94 3.71 -0.89
CA PHE A 61 3.89 2.93 -1.53
C PHE A 61 3.88 3.13 -3.04
N LEU A 62 4.04 4.37 -3.52
CA LEU A 62 4.09 4.70 -4.95
C LEU A 62 5.27 4.02 -5.65
N GLU A 63 6.44 3.95 -5.03
CA GLU A 63 7.59 3.21 -5.57
C GLU A 63 7.21 1.75 -5.83
N GLU A 64 6.64 1.06 -4.84
CA GLU A 64 6.26 -0.35 -4.98
C GLU A 64 5.07 -0.56 -5.94
N PHE A 65 4.16 0.42 -6.04
CA PHE A 65 3.08 0.39 -7.03
C PHE A 65 3.62 0.42 -8.46
N ASN A 66 4.70 1.16 -8.70
CA ASN A 66 5.33 1.32 -10.01
C ASN A 66 6.42 0.27 -10.33
N GLU A 67 7.12 -0.29 -9.33
CA GLU A 67 8.19 -1.29 -9.53
C GLU A 67 7.67 -2.62 -10.11
N GLY A 68 6.36 -2.86 -10.10
CA GLY A 68 5.75 -4.04 -10.71
C GLY A 68 6.18 -5.35 -10.03
N ARG A 69 5.93 -6.49 -10.69
CA ARG A 69 6.00 -7.83 -10.06
C ARG A 69 7.40 -8.31 -9.67
N ASP A 70 8.48 -7.66 -10.10
CA ASP A 70 9.86 -8.19 -10.06
C ASP A 70 10.76 -7.63 -8.94
N SER A 71 10.36 -6.55 -8.26
CA SER A 71 11.12 -6.00 -7.14
C SER A 71 10.17 -5.66 -6.02
N PHE A 72 9.86 -6.66 -5.19
CA PHE A 72 8.99 -6.46 -4.05
C PHE A 72 9.81 -6.52 -2.77
N ARG A 73 9.89 -5.40 -2.06
CA ARG A 73 10.49 -5.37 -0.72
C ARG A 73 9.31 -5.16 0.22
N LEU A 74 8.82 -6.19 0.90
CA LEU A 74 7.82 -6.02 1.98
C LEU A 74 8.47 -5.75 3.34
N LEU A 75 9.80 -5.83 3.39
CA LEU A 75 10.57 -5.93 4.61
C LEU A 75 11.74 -4.94 4.52
N GLY A 76 12.03 -4.27 5.63
CA GLY A 76 13.08 -3.27 5.75
C GLY A 76 12.57 -2.00 6.42
N GLU A 77 13.49 -1.13 6.87
CA GLU A 77 13.12 0.09 7.61
C GLU A 77 12.19 1.02 6.82
N LYS A 78 12.22 0.99 5.49
CA LYS A 78 11.30 1.76 4.63
C LYS A 78 9.83 1.33 4.73
N PHE A 79 9.56 0.13 5.25
CA PHE A 79 8.22 -0.42 5.53
C PHE A 79 7.88 -0.45 7.02
N ASN A 80 8.49 0.44 7.80
CA ASN A 80 8.02 0.66 9.15
C ASN A 80 6.94 1.76 9.14
N PRO A 81 5.67 1.45 9.41
CA PRO A 81 4.57 2.42 9.42
C PRO A 81 4.74 3.53 10.46
N LEU A 82 5.68 3.38 11.41
CA LEU A 82 5.99 4.35 12.44
C LEU A 82 7.29 5.11 12.17
N ARG A 83 8.02 4.82 11.07
CA ARG A 83 9.34 5.41 10.79
C ARG A 83 9.35 6.93 10.90
N ASP A 84 8.43 7.57 10.21
CA ASP A 84 8.39 9.04 10.14
C ASP A 84 7.92 9.66 11.48
N ARG A 85 7.16 8.91 12.29
CA ARG A 85 6.81 9.30 13.68
C ARG A 85 7.97 9.11 14.66
N LEU A 86 8.84 8.13 14.43
CA LEU A 86 10.00 7.83 15.27
C LEU A 86 11.17 8.79 14.97
N LYS A 87 11.37 9.17 13.71
CA LYS A 87 12.41 10.12 13.29
C LYS A 87 12.31 11.49 13.99
N GLY A 88 11.11 11.89 14.43
CA GLY A 88 10.88 13.11 15.21
C GLY A 88 11.20 13.01 16.71
N ARG A 89 11.46 11.81 17.24
CA ARG A 89 11.72 11.56 18.67
C ARG A 89 13.20 11.42 19.03
N ASP A 90 14.08 11.11 18.07
CA ASP A 90 15.53 11.00 18.28
C ASP A 90 16.22 12.32 18.69
N GLY A 91 15.51 13.45 18.69
CA GLY A 91 16.05 14.75 19.07
C GLY A 91 15.90 15.16 20.54
N LEU A 92 15.28 14.34 21.40
CA LEU A 92 14.89 14.78 22.76
C LEU A 92 15.47 13.96 23.92
N ASP A 93 16.32 12.96 23.67
CA ASP A 93 16.96 12.22 24.75
C ASP A 93 18.42 12.66 24.97
N GLY A 94 18.64 13.43 26.05
CA GLY A 94 19.84 13.24 26.87
C GLY A 94 20.84 14.39 27.03
N THR A 95 20.41 15.62 27.30
CA THR A 95 21.24 16.56 28.08
C THR A 95 20.48 17.03 29.32
N ALA A 96 20.71 16.34 30.44
CA ALA A 96 20.41 16.80 31.78
C ALA A 96 21.62 16.50 32.66
#